data_AF-A0A7C4AF32-F1
#
_entry.id   AF-A0A7C4AF32-F1
#
_cell.length_a   1.000
_cell.length_b   1.000
_cell.length_c   1.000
_cell.angle_alpha   90.00
_cell.angle_beta   90.00
_cell.angle_gamma   90.00
#
_symmetry.space_group_name_H-M   'P 1'
#
loop_
_entity.id
_entity.type
_entity.pdbx_description
1 polymer ?
#
loop_
_entity_poly.entity_id
_entity_poly.type
_entity_poly.pdbx_seq_one_letter_code
_entity_poly.pdbx_strand_id
1 'polypeptide(L)'
;GGEPVAVFWHAPTRSAVAFNRRLDGQTLTFYADSISPETAPIKDKETGTRWTLAGRGVDGPLRGKELEWVASIQCKWYAWVTEYPKTELYVAGK
;
A
#
# COMPACT_ATOMS: atom_id res chain seq x y z
N GLY A 1 -8.36 9.63 -12.05
CA GLY A 1 -8.58 9.51 -10.59
C GLY A 1 -9.76 8.60 -10.35
N GLY A 2 -9.71 7.74 -9.33
CA GLY A 2 -10.79 6.79 -9.04
C GLY A 2 -10.32 5.35 -8.82
N GLU A 3 -9.04 5.06 -9.09
CA GLU A 3 -8.45 3.78 -8.70
C GLU A 3 -8.29 3.73 -7.18
N PRO A 4 -8.82 2.70 -6.50
CA PRO A 4 -8.66 2.57 -5.06
C PRO A 4 -7.24 2.05 -4.78
N VAL A 5 -6.39 2.90 -4.21
CA VAL A 5 -5.00 2.56 -3.90
C VAL A 5 -4.81 2.42 -2.39
N ALA A 6 -4.02 1.44 -1.96
CA ALA A 6 -3.45 1.35 -0.62
C ALA A 6 -1.93 1.48 -0.70
N VAL A 7 -1.32 2.20 0.25
CA VAL A 7 0.13 2.33 0.36
C VAL A 7 0.58 1.68 1.65
N PHE A 8 1.44 0.67 1.55
CA PHE A 8 2.04 0.00 2.69
C PHE A 8 3.38 0.65 3.00
N TRP A 9 3.56 1.07 4.25
CA TRP A 9 4.79 1.67 4.75
C TRP A 9 5.48 0.72 5.73
N HIS A 10 6.75 0.45 5.50
CA HIS A 10 7.58 -0.32 6.41
C HIS A 10 8.68 0.56 6.99
N ALA A 11 8.54 0.92 8.27
CA ALA A 11 9.43 1.87 8.93
C ALA A 11 10.89 1.40 9.04
N PRO A 12 11.22 0.14 9.37
CA PRO A 12 12.60 -0.32 9.49
C PRO A 12 13.42 -0.16 8.21
N THR A 13 12.84 -0.48 7.06
CA THR A 13 13.51 -0.35 5.76
C THR A 13 13.20 0.97 5.06
N ARG A 14 12.31 1.79 5.62
CA ARG A 14 11.80 3.04 5.03
C ARG A 14 11.29 2.83 3.62
N SER A 15 10.58 1.73 3.38
CA SER A 15 10.08 1.35 2.06
C SER A 15 8.58 1.57 1.97
N ALA A 16 8.13 2.12 0.86
CA ALA A 16 6.71 2.26 0.53
C ALA A 16 6.37 1.41 -0.71
N VAL A 17 5.22 0.76 -0.68
CA VAL A 17 4.67 0.03 -1.82
C VAL A 17 3.21 0.38 -2.02
N ALA A 18 2.82 0.67 -3.26
CA ALA A 18 1.44 0.97 -3.63
C ALA A 18 0.77 -0.22 -4.32
N PHE A 19 -0.47 -0.51 -3.94
CA PHE A 19 -1.28 -1.60 -4.47
C PHE A 19 -2.67 -1.13 -4.87
N ASN A 20 -3.25 -1.77 -5.88
CA ASN A 20 -4.68 -1.70 -6.13
C ASN A 20 -5.37 -2.50 -5.02
N ARG A 21 -6.19 -1.82 -4.21
CA ARG A 21 -6.88 -2.45 -3.07
C ARG A 21 -8.20 -3.11 -3.46
N ARG A 22 -8.50 -3.22 -4.76
CA ARG A 22 -9.62 -4.00 -5.26
C ARG A 22 -9.17 -5.43 -5.52
N LEU A 23 -9.84 -6.39 -4.91
CA LEU A 23 -9.58 -7.81 -5.09
C LEU A 23 -10.91 -8.55 -5.18
N ASP A 24 -11.07 -9.39 -6.20
CA ASP A 24 -12.28 -10.21 -6.43
C ASP A 24 -13.60 -9.41 -6.34
N GLY A 25 -13.60 -8.17 -6.86
CA GLY A 25 -14.77 -7.29 -6.88
C GLY A 25 -15.04 -6.52 -5.58
N GLN A 26 -14.32 -6.82 -4.50
CA GLN A 26 -14.38 -6.08 -3.24
C GLN A 26 -13.26 -5.05 -3.17
N THR A 27 -13.51 -3.91 -2.52
CA THR A 27 -12.47 -2.92 -2.23
C THR A 27 -12.09 -3.01 -0.76
N LEU A 28 -10.86 -3.44 -0.49
CA LEU A 28 -10.35 -3.70 0.85
C LEU A 28 -9.88 -2.43 1.55
N THR A 29 -9.92 -2.40 2.88
CA THR A 29 -9.32 -1.38 3.72
C THR A 29 -8.36 -2.01 4.71
N PHE A 30 -7.15 -1.44 4.81
CA PHE A 30 -6.05 -2.04 5.56
C PHE A 30 -5.70 -1.25 6.81
N TYR A 31 -5.15 -1.95 7.79
CA TYR A 31 -4.52 -1.36 8.97
C TYR A 31 -3.28 -2.16 9.36
N ALA A 32 -2.31 -1.49 9.97
CA ALA A 32 -1.18 -2.15 10.59
C ALA A 32 -1.64 -2.77 11.92
N ASP A 33 -1.36 -4.05 12.12
CA ASP A 33 -1.73 -4.80 13.32
C ASP A 33 -0.48 -5.12 14.13
N SER A 34 -0.34 -4.53 15.32
CA SER A 34 0.86 -4.65 16.15
C SER A 34 1.07 -6.05 16.74
N ILE A 35 0.03 -6.88 16.74
CA ILE A 35 0.08 -8.26 17.25
C ILE A 35 0.49 -9.23 16.11
N SER A 36 0.33 -8.82 14.86
CA SER A 36 0.70 -9.63 13.72
C SER A 36 2.23 -9.78 13.61
N PRO A 37 2.73 -10.92 13.10
CA PRO A 37 4.16 -11.09 12.84
C PRO A 37 4.70 -10.02 11.91
N GLU A 38 5.97 -9.63 12.11
CA GLU A 38 6.66 -8.64 11.27
C GLU A 38 6.66 -9.01 9.78
N THR A 39 6.61 -10.31 9.46
CA THR A 39 6.54 -10.82 8.08
C THR A 39 5.20 -10.53 7.38
N ALA A 40 4.13 -10.30 8.13
CA ALA A 40 2.80 -9.98 7.62
C ALA A 40 2.06 -9.02 8.57
N PRO A 41 2.54 -7.77 8.71
CA PRO A 41 2.10 -6.85 9.76
C PRO A 41 0.79 -6.13 9.41
N ILE A 42 0.18 -6.42 8.27
CA ILE A 42 -0.98 -5.70 7.74
C ILE A 42 -2.18 -6.63 7.71
N LYS A 43 -3.34 -6.12 8.07
CA LYS A 43 -4.61 -6.85 8.04
C LYS A 43 -5.69 -6.02 7.33
N ASP A 44 -6.57 -6.67 6.58
CA ASP A 44 -7.76 -6.00 6.02
C ASP A 44 -8.95 -6.07 6.99
N LYS A 45 -9.86 -5.10 6.91
CA LYS A 45 -11.03 -5.03 7.79
C LYS A 45 -12.18 -5.93 7.34
N GLU A 46 -12.25 -6.22 6.04
CA GLU A 46 -13.41 -6.88 5.43
C GLU A 46 -13.43 -8.38 5.69
N THR A 47 -12.26 -9.01 5.69
CA THR A 47 -12.09 -10.47 5.84
C THR A 47 -11.19 -10.83 7.00
N GLY A 48 -10.39 -9.88 7.50
CA GLY A 48 -9.38 -10.14 8.51
C GLY A 48 -8.20 -10.95 7.97
N THR A 49 -7.96 -10.96 6.66
CA THR A 49 -6.78 -11.61 6.08
C THR A 49 -5.52 -10.82 6.46
N ARG A 50 -4.44 -11.53 6.77
CA ARG A 50 -3.10 -10.94 6.99
C ARG A 50 -2.30 -10.91 5.70
N TRP A 51 -1.58 -9.82 5.50
CA TRP A 51 -0.88 -9.47 4.28
C TRP A 51 0.59 -9.19 4.55
N THR A 52 1.46 -9.71 3.69
CA THR A 52 2.88 -9.33 3.66
C THR A 52 3.05 -7.94 3.04
N LEU A 53 4.23 -7.34 3.23
CA LEU A 53 4.58 -6.08 2.58
C LEU A 53 4.57 -6.17 1.04
N ALA A 54 4.73 -7.38 0.49
CA ALA A 54 4.66 -7.66 -0.95
C ALA A 54 3.23 -7.84 -1.47
N GLY A 55 2.21 -7.63 -0.63
CA GLY A 55 0.80 -7.72 -1.03
C GLY A 55 0.26 -9.15 -1.11
N ARG A 56 0.91 -10.14 -0.48
CA ARG A 56 0.43 -11.53 -0.45
C ARG A 56 -0.39 -11.82 0.80
N GLY A 57 -1.59 -12.37 0.62
CA GLY A 57 -2.43 -12.87 1.70
C GLY A 57 -1.88 -14.20 2.25
N VAL A 58 -1.52 -14.24 3.53
CA VAL A 58 -0.85 -15.40 4.15
C VAL A 58 -1.70 -16.14 5.18
N ASP A 59 -2.73 -15.49 5.72
CA ASP A 59 -3.64 -16.09 6.69
C ASP A 59 -5.02 -15.44 6.61
N GLY A 60 -6.08 -16.23 6.76
CA GLY A 60 -7.47 -15.77 6.62
C GLY A 60 -8.11 -16.13 5.27
N PRO A 61 -9.34 -15.64 5.01
CA PRO A 61 -10.15 -16.05 3.86
C PRO A 61 -9.52 -15.81 2.49
N LEU A 62 -8.63 -14.82 2.36
CA LEU A 62 -7.96 -14.48 1.10
C LEU A 62 -6.52 -15.03 1.02
N ARG A 63 -6.19 -16.05 1.82
CA ARG A 63 -4.87 -16.70 1.78
C ARG A 63 -4.54 -17.21 0.38
N GLY A 64 -3.32 -16.93 -0.08
CA GLY A 64 -2.80 -17.29 -1.39
C GLY A 64 -3.13 -16.29 -2.50
N LYS A 65 -3.97 -15.28 -2.23
CA LYS A 65 -4.22 -14.17 -3.16
C LYS A 65 -3.10 -13.13 -3.06
N GLU A 66 -2.94 -12.36 -4.13
CA GLU A 66 -1.98 -11.28 -4.22
C GLU A 66 -2.67 -10.00 -4.70
N LEU A 67 -2.27 -8.87 -4.13
CA LEU A 67 -2.67 -7.55 -4.59
C LEU A 67 -1.86 -7.17 -5.83
N GLU A 68 -2.50 -6.44 -6.75
CA GLU A 68 -1.83 -5.92 -7.93
C GLU A 68 -1.00 -4.68 -7.57
N TRP A 69 0.24 -4.64 -8.03
CA TRP A 69 1.15 -3.51 -7.82
C TRP A 69 0.73 -2.32 -8.67
N VAL A 70 0.69 -1.14 -8.06
CA VAL A 70 0.50 0.11 -8.80
C VAL A 70 1.86 0.66 -9.17
N ALA A 71 2.03 1.01 -10.45
CA ALA A 71 3.24 1.65 -10.95
C ALA A 71 3.53 2.92 -10.14
N SER A 72 4.58 2.87 -9.34
CA SER A 72 4.93 3.90 -8.38
C SER A 72 6.44 3.94 -8.18
N ILE A 73 6.94 5.11 -7.80
CA ILE A 73 8.34 5.29 -7.44
C ILE A 73 8.44 5.94 -6.06
N GLN A 74 9.31 5.40 -5.22
CA GLN A 74 9.72 6.06 -4.00
C GLN A 74 11.03 6.80 -4.28
N CYS A 75 11.00 8.13 -4.16
CA CYS A 75 12.19 8.95 -4.35
C CYS A 75 12.20 10.10 -3.36
N LYS A 76 13.37 10.76 -3.25
CA LYS A 76 13.47 12.00 -2.49
C LYS A 76 12.94 13.15 -3.32
N TRP A 77 12.34 14.14 -2.67
CA TRP A 77 11.76 15.31 -3.32
C TRP A 77 12.73 16.01 -4.28
N TYR A 78 13.99 16.22 -3.89
CA TYR A 78 14.97 16.89 -4.76
C TYR A 78 15.23 16.14 -6.07
N ALA A 79 15.16 14.80 -6.06
CA ALA A 79 15.33 14.00 -7.26
C ALA A 79 14.08 14.15 -8.15
N TRP A 80 12.89 14.07 -7.55
CA TRP A 80 11.63 14.25 -8.27
C TRP A 80 11.56 15.59 -9.00
N VAL A 81 11.84 16.72 -8.34
CA VAL A 81 11.75 18.05 -8.99
C VAL A 81 12.82 18.29 -10.04
N THR A 82 13.96 17.60 -9.93
CA THR A 82 15.02 17.67 -10.94
C THR A 82 14.56 16.96 -12.22
N GLU A 83 13.96 15.77 -12.10
CA GLU A 83 13.44 15.00 -13.23
C GLU A 83 12.12 15.56 -13.80
N TYR A 84 11.25 16.10 -12.93
CA TYR A 84 9.92 16.61 -13.27
C TYR A 84 9.73 18.07 -12.85
N PRO A 85 10.42 19.03 -13.49
CA PRO A 85 10.48 20.43 -13.05
C PRO A 85 9.16 21.20 -13.18
N LYS A 86 8.18 20.68 -13.94
CA LYS A 86 6.84 21.27 -14.08
C LYS A 86 5.86 20.78 -13.01
N THR A 87 6.30 19.94 -12.07
CA THR A 87 5.45 19.48 -10.97
C THR A 87 5.04 20.66 -10.10
N GLU A 88 3.74 20.82 -9.89
CA GLU A 88 3.19 21.79 -8.95
C GLU A 88 2.83 21.11 -7.62
N LEU A 89 3.00 21.83 -6.51
CA LEU A 89 2.60 21.36 -5.19
C LEU A 89 1.13 21.69 -4.96
N TYR A 90 0.30 20.66 -4.84
CA TYR A 90 -1.07 20.83 -4.41
C TYR A 90 -1.12 20.97 -2.88
N VAL A 91 -1.56 22.12 -2.39
CA VAL A 91 -1.84 22.34 -0.97
C VAL A 91 -3.35 22.21 -0.77
N ALA A 92 -3.78 21.18 -0.05
CA ALA A 92 -5.19 21.06 0.32
C ALA A 92 -5.56 22.24 1.23
N GLY A 93 -6.52 23.07 0.79
CA GLY A 93 -7.03 24.19 1.57
C GLY A 93 -7.59 23.73 2.91
N LYS A 94 -7.37 24.55 3.95
CA LYS A 94 -7.90 24.34 5.31
C LYS A 94 -9.42 24.20 5.32
#